data_AF-A0AAU3HZM1-F1
#
_entry.id   AF-A0AAU3HZM1-F1
#
_cell.length_a   1.000
_cell.length_b   1.000
_cell.length_c   1.000
_cell.angle_alpha   90.00
_cell.angle_beta   90.00
_cell.angle_gamma   90.00
#
_symmetry.space_group_name_H-M   'P 1'
#
loop_
_entity.id
_entity.type
_entity.pdbx_description
1 polymer ?
#
loop_
_entity_poly.entity_id
_entity_poly.type
_entity_poly.pdbx_seq_one_letter_code
_entity_poly.pdbx_strand_id
1 'polypeptide(L)'
;MIDLRLLREDPDRVRASQRARGEDVALVDSLLSADERRRSSGVRFDELRSEQKSLGKLIPKATPDERAELLKKAEQLKTDVKAAEAEQNDADEETKRLLLQLGNLVHPDVPVGGEEDFVVLETHGTIRDFAAEGFEPKDHLELGEALGAIDVERGAKVSGSRFYYLTGVGALLELALVNAAIAQATEAGFTPMLTPALVRPRAMEGTGFLGQAAENVYHLEKDDYYLVGTSEVPLAAYHMDEILDAAKLPMRYAGFSPCFRREAGTYGKDTRGIFRVHQFDKVEMFSYVDPADAENEHQRLLEWEKQWLTGLELPFQVIDVASGDLGSSASRKFDCEAWIPTQGKYRELTSASNCDGFQARRLSVRMRDGKKVQPLATLNGTLCAVPRTIVAILENHQLADGSVRVPEVLRPYLGGREVLEPISK
;
A
#
# COMPACT_ATOMS: atom_id res chain seq x y z
N MET A 1 0.93 -12.07 1.40
CA MET A 1 1.50 -13.35 0.98
C MET A 1 0.37 -14.18 0.42
N ILE A 2 0.64 -14.91 -0.67
CA ILE A 2 -0.33 -15.82 -1.26
C ILE A 2 -0.54 -17.06 -0.38
N ASP A 3 -1.62 -17.80 -0.63
CA ASP A 3 -1.85 -19.08 0.04
C ASP A 3 -0.93 -20.17 -0.54
N LEU A 4 -0.10 -20.81 0.29
CA LEU A 4 0.73 -21.93 -0.15
C LEU A 4 -0.09 -23.11 -0.66
N ARG A 5 -1.35 -23.24 -0.26
CA ARG A 5 -2.26 -24.22 -0.85
C ARG A 5 -2.52 -23.93 -2.32
N LEU A 6 -2.74 -22.66 -2.67
CA LEU A 6 -2.96 -22.24 -4.05
C LEU A 6 -1.72 -22.51 -4.91
N LEU A 7 -0.53 -22.25 -4.36
CA LEU A 7 0.73 -22.60 -5.03
C LEU A 7 0.80 -24.10 -5.38
N ARG A 8 0.32 -24.99 -4.51
CA ARG A 8 0.34 -26.44 -4.73
C ARG A 8 -0.74 -26.92 -5.70
N GLU A 9 -1.95 -26.38 -5.57
CA GLU A 9 -3.12 -26.83 -6.34
C GLU A 9 -3.13 -26.24 -7.76
N ASP A 10 -2.62 -25.02 -7.93
CA ASP A 10 -2.60 -24.30 -9.20
C ASP A 10 -1.32 -23.43 -9.34
N PRO A 11 -0.15 -24.06 -9.51
CA PRO A 11 1.11 -23.34 -9.67
C PRO A 11 1.16 -22.54 -10.98
N ASP A 12 0.44 -22.96 -12.02
CA ASP A 12 0.44 -22.28 -13.31
C ASP A 12 -0.22 -20.91 -13.25
N ARG A 13 -1.25 -20.74 -12.43
CA ARG A 13 -1.81 -19.42 -12.12
C ARG A 13 -0.80 -18.50 -11.44
N VAL A 14 0.01 -19.03 -10.51
CA VAL A 14 1.08 -18.23 -9.86
C VAL A 14 2.16 -17.85 -10.88
N ARG A 15 2.58 -18.78 -11.75
CA ARG A 15 3.52 -18.49 -12.84
C ARG A 15 2.97 -17.45 -13.81
N ALA A 16 1.70 -17.53 -14.17
CA ALA A 16 1.06 -16.53 -15.04
C ALA A 16 1.07 -15.13 -14.40
N SER A 17 0.77 -15.05 -13.10
CA SER A 17 0.86 -13.80 -12.35
C SER A 17 2.27 -13.22 -12.33
N GLN A 18 3.31 -14.03 -12.07
CA GLN A 18 4.70 -13.57 -12.12
C GLN A 18 5.06 -13.02 -13.51
N ARG A 19 4.68 -13.74 -14.58
CA ARG A 19 4.92 -13.28 -15.97
C ARG A 19 4.22 -11.95 -16.26
N ALA A 20 2.96 -11.80 -15.84
CA ALA A 20 2.21 -10.56 -16.06
C ALA A 20 2.89 -9.37 -15.37
N ARG A 21 3.42 -9.56 -14.16
CA ARG A 21 4.18 -8.52 -13.44
C ARG A 21 5.58 -8.26 -13.99
N GLY A 22 6.05 -9.03 -14.97
CA GLY A 22 7.44 -8.98 -15.46
C GLY A 22 8.45 -9.53 -14.45
N GLU A 23 8.01 -10.36 -13.50
CA GLU A 23 8.82 -10.91 -12.42
C GLU A 23 9.37 -12.30 -12.76
N ASP A 24 10.38 -12.74 -11.98
CA ASP A 24 10.98 -14.06 -12.16
C ASP A 24 10.00 -15.19 -11.85
N VAL A 25 9.74 -16.02 -12.87
CA VAL A 25 8.87 -17.21 -12.78
C VAL A 25 9.57 -18.36 -12.06
N ALA A 26 10.91 -18.43 -12.09
CA ALA A 26 11.66 -19.49 -11.43
C ALA A 26 11.52 -19.45 -9.90
N LEU A 27 11.11 -18.31 -9.34
CA LEU A 27 10.75 -18.17 -7.93
C LEU A 27 9.60 -19.12 -7.53
N VAL A 28 8.65 -19.38 -8.43
CA VAL A 28 7.52 -20.30 -8.18
C VAL A 28 8.02 -21.73 -7.97
N ASP A 29 8.91 -22.20 -8.84
CA ASP A 29 9.48 -23.55 -8.76
C ASP A 29 10.41 -23.70 -7.55
N SER A 30 11.18 -22.64 -7.26
CA SER A 30 12.03 -22.57 -6.07
C SER A 30 11.19 -22.68 -4.79
N LEU A 31 10.06 -21.97 -4.73
CA LEU A 31 9.15 -22.01 -3.59
C LEU A 31 8.42 -23.35 -3.46
N LEU A 32 8.02 -23.98 -4.58
CA LEU A 32 7.44 -25.33 -4.57
C LEU A 32 8.41 -26.35 -3.96
N SER A 33 9.68 -26.29 -4.38
CA SER A 33 10.75 -27.13 -3.85
C SER A 33 10.99 -26.89 -2.35
N ALA A 34 11.00 -25.62 -1.93
CA ALA A 34 11.11 -25.26 -0.52
C ALA A 34 9.92 -25.75 0.31
N ASP A 35 8.68 -25.60 -0.18
CA ASP A 35 7.46 -26.10 0.51
C ASP A 35 7.45 -27.63 0.64
N GLU A 36 7.92 -28.36 -0.38
CA GLU A 36 8.08 -29.82 -0.30
C GLU A 36 9.12 -30.21 0.75
N ARG A 37 10.29 -29.54 0.76
CA ARG A 37 11.32 -29.76 1.79
C ARG A 37 10.79 -29.50 3.18
N ARG A 38 10.08 -28.39 3.37
CA ARG A 38 9.44 -28.02 4.65
C ARG A 38 8.47 -29.08 5.14
N ARG A 39 7.62 -29.60 4.25
CA ARG A 39 6.64 -30.64 4.62
C ARG A 39 7.33 -31.96 4.95
N SER A 40 8.26 -32.40 4.11
CA SER A 40 8.98 -33.66 4.30
C SER A 40 9.88 -33.66 5.53
N SER A 41 10.57 -32.55 5.83
CA SER A 41 11.37 -32.40 7.05
C SER A 41 10.50 -32.38 8.31
N GLY A 42 9.32 -31.74 8.26
CA GLY A 42 8.33 -31.77 9.35
C GLY A 42 7.82 -33.20 9.64
N VAL A 43 7.47 -33.96 8.60
CA VAL A 43 7.08 -35.38 8.75
C VAL A 43 8.21 -36.20 9.39
N ARG A 44 9.44 -36.05 8.90
CA ARG A 44 10.62 -36.74 9.45
C ARG A 44 10.86 -36.40 10.92
N PHE A 45 10.73 -35.13 11.30
CA PHE A 45 10.87 -34.69 12.68
C PHE A 45 9.79 -35.33 13.58
N ASP A 46 8.53 -35.32 13.15
CA ASP A 46 7.43 -35.92 13.90
C ASP A 46 7.58 -37.44 14.07
N GLU A 47 8.04 -38.14 13.03
CA GLU A 47 8.34 -39.57 13.07
C GLU A 47 9.44 -39.89 14.10
N LEU A 48 10.58 -39.21 14.03
CA LEU A 48 11.71 -39.41 14.95
C LEU A 48 11.32 -39.06 16.40
N ARG A 49 10.54 -38.00 16.60
CA ARG A 49 10.03 -37.61 17.92
C ARG A 49 9.07 -38.66 18.49
N SER A 50 8.22 -39.23 17.64
CA SER A 50 7.30 -40.31 18.01
C SER A 50 8.06 -41.59 18.40
N GLU A 51 9.11 -41.93 17.64
CA GLU A 51 9.99 -43.06 17.94
C GLU A 51 10.73 -42.86 19.26
N GLN A 52 11.31 -41.67 19.47
CA GLN A 52 11.98 -41.30 20.73
C GLN A 52 11.04 -41.43 21.93
N LYS A 53 9.81 -40.93 21.81
CA LYS A 53 8.78 -41.04 22.87
C LYS A 53 8.38 -42.49 23.13
N SER A 54 8.31 -43.32 22.10
CA SER A 54 7.96 -44.73 22.21
C SER A 54 9.09 -45.52 22.86
N LEU A 55 10.34 -45.27 22.46
CA LEU A 55 11.53 -45.88 23.07
C LEU A 55 11.67 -45.50 24.55
N GLY A 56 11.41 -44.24 24.90
CA GLY A 56 11.42 -43.76 26.28
C GLY A 56 10.44 -44.51 27.20
N LYS A 57 9.34 -45.05 26.66
CA LYS A 57 8.38 -45.89 27.42
C LYS A 57 8.86 -47.34 27.61
N LEU A 58 9.79 -47.82 26.78
CA LEU A 58 10.32 -49.18 26.83
C LEU A 58 11.50 -49.29 27.82
N ILE A 59 12.32 -48.25 27.95
CA ILE A 59 13.51 -48.24 28.83
C ILE A 59 13.20 -48.64 30.29
N PRO A 60 12.11 -48.18 30.94
CA PRO A 60 11.79 -48.59 32.32
C PRO A 60 11.34 -50.05 32.45
N LYS A 61 10.96 -50.70 31.34
CA LYS A 61 10.43 -52.07 31.29
C LYS A 61 11.45 -53.11 30.83
N ALA A 62 12.65 -52.66 30.45
CA ALA A 62 13.69 -53.50 29.87
C ALA A 62 14.50 -54.23 30.93
N THR A 63 14.97 -55.44 30.59
CA THR A 63 15.95 -56.16 31.39
C THR A 63 17.30 -55.42 31.40
N PRO A 64 18.21 -55.69 32.36
CA PRO A 64 19.51 -55.00 32.45
C PRO A 64 20.33 -55.06 31.15
N ASP A 65 20.32 -56.19 30.44
CA ASP A 65 21.07 -56.38 29.19
C ASP A 65 20.42 -55.63 28.00
N GLU A 66 19.09 -55.62 27.92
CA GLU A 66 18.33 -54.87 26.89
C GLU A 66 18.40 -53.36 27.11
N ARG A 67 18.54 -52.93 28.37
CA ARG A 67 18.56 -51.51 28.74
C ARG A 67 19.77 -50.78 28.17
N ALA A 68 20.93 -51.43 28.09
CA ALA A 68 22.14 -50.83 27.50
C ALA A 68 21.94 -50.50 26.02
N GLU A 69 21.38 -51.43 25.25
CA GLU A 69 21.07 -51.24 23.83
C GLU A 69 19.97 -50.19 23.60
N LEU A 70 18.93 -50.17 24.43
CA LEU A 70 17.87 -49.15 24.35
C LEU A 70 18.39 -47.75 24.70
N LEU A 71 19.30 -47.62 25.66
CA LEU A 71 19.94 -46.34 25.99
C LEU A 71 20.81 -45.83 24.84
N LYS A 72 21.55 -46.72 24.17
CA LYS A 72 22.34 -46.37 22.99
C LYS A 72 21.46 -45.88 21.84
N LYS A 73 20.36 -46.59 21.56
CA LYS A 73 19.35 -46.17 20.57
C LYS A 73 18.71 -44.84 20.94
N ALA A 74 18.44 -44.61 22.22
CA ALA A 74 17.85 -43.35 22.70
C ALA A 74 18.78 -42.15 22.51
N GLU A 75 20.09 -42.31 22.74
CA GLU A 75 21.05 -41.23 22.50
C GLU A 75 21.23 -40.93 21.00
N GLN A 76 21.21 -41.98 20.15
CA GLN A 76 21.19 -41.80 18.70
C GLN A 76 19.92 -41.06 18.24
N LEU A 77 18.74 -41.52 18.65
CA LEU A 77 17.46 -40.85 18.32
C LEU A 77 17.41 -39.41 18.81
N LYS A 78 17.98 -39.10 19.98
CA LYS A 78 18.10 -37.72 20.46
C LYS A 78 18.96 -36.86 19.54
N THR A 79 20.04 -37.41 19.00
CA THR A 79 20.88 -36.74 18.00
C THR A 79 20.12 -36.53 16.69
N ASP A 80 19.41 -37.55 16.21
CA ASP A 80 18.65 -37.50 14.96
C ASP A 80 17.47 -36.53 15.05
N VAL A 81 16.74 -36.50 16.18
CA VAL A 81 15.67 -35.54 16.45
C VAL A 81 16.22 -34.11 16.41
N LYS A 82 17.38 -33.85 17.04
CA LYS A 82 17.99 -32.52 17.03
C LYS A 82 18.40 -32.10 15.61
N ALA A 83 18.91 -33.02 14.80
CA ALA A 83 19.25 -32.75 13.41
C ALA A 83 18.00 -32.49 12.55
N ALA A 84 16.94 -33.27 12.73
CA ALA A 84 15.67 -33.07 12.02
C ALA A 84 14.95 -31.78 12.43
N GLU A 85 15.07 -31.36 13.69
CA GLU A 85 14.57 -30.07 14.16
C GLU A 85 15.27 -28.90 13.46
N ALA A 86 16.62 -28.96 13.36
CA ALA A 86 17.38 -27.95 12.63
C ALA A 86 17.01 -27.93 11.13
N GLU A 87 16.90 -29.09 10.49
CA GLU A 87 16.49 -29.20 9.08
C GLU A 87 15.08 -28.64 8.84
N GLN A 88 14.15 -28.87 9.76
CA GLN A 88 12.80 -28.31 9.70
C GLN A 88 12.83 -26.78 9.83
N ASN A 89 13.56 -26.24 10.80
CA ASN A 89 13.68 -24.80 11.00
C ASN A 89 14.29 -24.11 9.77
N ASP A 90 15.38 -24.67 9.22
CA ASP A 90 16.03 -24.14 8.02
C ASP A 90 15.07 -24.16 6.81
N ALA A 91 14.28 -25.23 6.66
CA ALA A 91 13.31 -25.35 5.58
C ALA A 91 12.12 -24.38 5.76
N ASP A 92 11.67 -24.14 6.99
CA ASP A 92 10.65 -23.16 7.34
C ASP A 92 11.11 -21.73 7.02
N GLU A 93 12.34 -21.37 7.43
CA GLU A 93 12.93 -20.05 7.17
C GLU A 93 13.10 -19.79 5.68
N GLU A 94 13.63 -20.76 4.94
CA GLU A 94 13.81 -20.64 3.48
C GLU A 94 12.47 -20.51 2.75
N THR A 95 11.48 -21.33 3.12
CA THR A 95 10.13 -21.22 2.54
C THR A 95 9.53 -19.86 2.82
N LYS A 96 9.66 -19.33 4.05
CA LYS A 96 9.17 -18.01 4.41
C LYS A 96 9.87 -16.92 3.60
N ARG A 97 11.20 -16.97 3.48
CA ARG A 97 12.00 -15.99 2.73
C ARG A 97 11.60 -15.93 1.25
N LEU A 98 11.40 -17.07 0.60
CA LEU A 98 10.95 -17.14 -0.79
C LEU A 98 9.50 -16.66 -0.94
N LEU A 99 8.62 -17.07 -0.03
CA LEU A 99 7.21 -16.68 -0.06
C LEU A 99 6.99 -15.18 0.15
N LEU A 100 7.86 -14.52 0.92
CA LEU A 100 7.78 -13.07 1.11
C LEU A 100 8.18 -12.29 -0.15
N GLN A 101 8.94 -12.89 -1.08
CA GLN A 101 9.32 -12.26 -2.35
C GLN A 101 8.20 -12.28 -3.40
N LEU A 102 7.23 -13.19 -3.28
CA LEU A 102 6.08 -13.22 -4.19
C LEU A 102 5.11 -12.08 -3.89
N GLY A 103 4.75 -11.35 -4.95
CA GLY A 103 3.65 -10.39 -4.96
C GLY A 103 2.29 -11.08 -4.83
N ASN A 104 1.23 -10.28 -4.74
CA ASN A 104 -0.13 -10.76 -4.79
C ASN A 104 -0.46 -11.28 -6.20
N LEU A 105 -1.47 -12.14 -6.29
CA LEU A 105 -1.92 -12.64 -7.59
C LEU A 105 -2.65 -11.53 -8.35
N VAL A 106 -2.25 -11.33 -9.60
CA VAL A 106 -2.88 -10.39 -10.52
C VAL A 106 -4.31 -10.86 -10.83
N HIS A 107 -5.27 -9.95 -10.74
CA HIS A 107 -6.65 -10.22 -11.13
C HIS A 107 -6.74 -10.49 -12.66
N PRO A 108 -7.55 -11.45 -13.14
CA PRO A 108 -7.59 -11.81 -14.55
C PRO A 108 -7.91 -10.67 -15.53
N ASP A 109 -8.66 -9.66 -15.07
CA ASP A 109 -9.07 -8.51 -15.88
C ASP A 109 -8.01 -7.40 -15.96
N VAL A 110 -6.92 -7.49 -15.20
CA VAL A 110 -5.86 -6.47 -15.20
C VAL A 110 -5.17 -6.42 -16.57
N PRO A 111 -4.99 -5.23 -17.17
CA PRO A 111 -4.20 -5.07 -18.40
C PRO A 111 -2.77 -5.58 -18.20
N VAL A 112 -2.26 -6.35 -19.16
CA VAL A 112 -0.89 -6.89 -19.07
C VAL A 112 0.08 -5.93 -19.73
N GLY A 113 1.09 -5.48 -18.99
CA GLY A 113 2.13 -4.60 -19.53
C GLY A 113 2.83 -3.75 -18.47
N GLY A 114 3.59 -2.76 -18.92
CA GLY A 114 4.25 -1.77 -18.06
C GLY A 114 3.33 -0.58 -17.73
N GLU A 115 3.89 0.43 -17.09
CA GLU A 115 3.18 1.64 -16.63
C GLU A 115 2.28 2.28 -17.71
N GLU A 116 2.71 2.30 -18.97
CA GLU A 116 1.99 2.93 -20.09
C GLU A 116 0.90 2.06 -20.73
N ASP A 117 0.80 0.77 -20.36
CA ASP A 117 -0.15 -0.19 -20.94
C ASP A 117 -1.52 -0.22 -20.19
N PHE A 118 -1.80 0.83 -19.40
CA PHE A 118 -3.08 1.00 -18.72
C PHE A 118 -4.25 1.13 -19.70
N VAL A 119 -5.47 0.89 -19.21
CA VAL A 119 -6.70 1.09 -19.99
C VAL A 119 -7.53 2.22 -19.38
N VAL A 120 -7.85 3.24 -20.17
CA VAL A 120 -8.81 4.29 -19.76
C VAL A 120 -10.22 3.70 -19.74
N LEU A 121 -10.87 3.75 -18.59
CA LEU A 121 -12.22 3.23 -18.38
C LEU A 121 -13.27 4.31 -18.63
N GLU A 122 -13.05 5.52 -18.09
CA GLU A 122 -13.97 6.64 -18.18
C GLU A 122 -13.26 7.99 -18.02
N THR A 123 -13.90 9.06 -18.51
CA THR A 123 -13.45 10.45 -18.38
C THR A 123 -14.57 11.31 -17.79
N HIS A 124 -14.20 12.29 -16.97
CA HIS A 124 -15.12 13.13 -16.21
C HIS A 124 -14.71 14.61 -16.29
N GLY A 125 -15.70 15.49 -16.25
CA GLY A 125 -15.50 16.94 -16.31
C GLY A 125 -15.18 17.46 -17.72
N THR A 126 -14.79 18.73 -17.82
CA THR A 126 -14.43 19.39 -19.07
C THR A 126 -13.08 20.08 -18.90
N ILE A 127 -12.12 19.74 -19.76
CA ILE A 127 -10.82 20.43 -19.80
C ILE A 127 -11.06 21.86 -20.28
N ARG A 128 -10.49 22.84 -19.55
CA ARG A 128 -10.58 24.26 -19.91
C ARG A 128 -9.79 24.57 -21.18
N ASP A 129 -10.37 25.41 -22.01
CA ASP A 129 -9.71 25.99 -23.18
C ASP A 129 -9.18 27.39 -22.82
N PHE A 130 -8.00 27.42 -22.22
CA PHE A 130 -7.32 28.66 -21.81
C PHE A 130 -7.09 29.62 -22.99
N ALA A 131 -6.86 29.11 -24.20
CA ALA A 131 -6.70 29.93 -25.40
C ALA A 131 -8.02 30.64 -25.77
N ALA A 132 -9.15 29.95 -25.68
CA ALA A 132 -10.47 30.58 -25.86
C ALA A 132 -10.83 31.56 -24.73
N GLU A 133 -10.29 31.36 -23.52
CA GLU A 133 -10.42 32.28 -22.39
C GLU A 133 -9.46 33.49 -22.46
N GLY A 134 -8.51 33.49 -23.40
CA GLY A 134 -7.68 34.65 -23.73
C GLY A 134 -6.40 34.79 -22.90
N PHE A 135 -5.91 33.72 -22.26
CA PHE A 135 -4.62 33.75 -21.54
C PHE A 135 -3.94 32.37 -21.51
N GLU A 136 -2.61 32.37 -21.38
CA GLU A 136 -1.84 31.13 -21.22
C GLU A 136 -1.83 30.69 -19.74
N PRO A 137 -2.05 29.39 -19.44
CA PRO A 137 -2.04 28.91 -18.07
C PRO A 137 -0.64 28.94 -17.48
N LYS A 138 -0.54 29.41 -16.25
CA LYS A 138 0.68 29.39 -15.44
C LYS A 138 0.82 28.06 -14.70
N ASP A 139 2.05 27.65 -14.46
CA ASP A 139 2.32 26.43 -13.67
C ASP A 139 2.00 26.68 -12.19
N HIS A 140 1.75 25.59 -11.46
CA HIS A 140 1.43 25.66 -10.03
C HIS A 140 2.51 26.34 -9.18
N LEU A 141 3.78 26.36 -9.61
CA LEU A 141 4.86 26.98 -8.86
C LEU A 141 4.82 28.50 -9.06
N GLU A 142 4.64 28.99 -10.29
CA GLU A 142 4.45 30.41 -10.58
C GLU A 142 3.22 30.97 -9.85
N LEU A 143 2.11 30.24 -9.88
CA LEU A 143 0.90 30.60 -9.12
C LEU A 143 1.16 30.57 -7.61
N GLY A 144 1.79 29.49 -7.12
CA GLY A 144 2.11 29.32 -5.71
C GLY A 144 3.00 30.43 -5.16
N GLU A 145 3.99 30.88 -5.92
CA GLU A 145 4.85 32.02 -5.57
C GLU A 145 4.09 33.35 -5.58
N ALA A 146 3.27 33.59 -6.62
CA ALA A 146 2.46 34.80 -6.73
C ALA A 146 1.42 34.93 -5.60
N LEU A 147 0.90 33.81 -5.10
CA LEU A 147 -0.02 33.75 -3.96
C LEU A 147 0.68 33.81 -2.58
N GLY A 148 2.01 33.75 -2.54
CA GLY A 148 2.76 33.53 -1.29
C GLY A 148 2.42 32.19 -0.62
N ALA A 149 2.01 31.19 -1.42
CA ALA A 149 1.52 29.88 -1.00
C ALA A 149 2.62 28.82 -0.95
N ILE A 150 3.60 28.88 -1.85
CA ILE A 150 4.67 27.87 -2.01
C ILE A 150 6.04 28.53 -1.98
N ASP A 151 6.96 27.97 -1.20
CA ASP A 151 8.37 28.38 -1.15
C ASP A 151 9.30 27.16 -1.26
N VAL A 152 9.72 26.88 -2.49
CA VAL A 152 10.67 25.80 -2.81
C VAL A 152 12.13 26.21 -2.58
N GLU A 153 12.45 27.50 -2.64
CA GLU A 153 13.82 27.98 -2.46
C GLU A 153 14.28 27.78 -1.01
N ARG A 154 13.46 28.20 -0.04
CA ARG A 154 13.74 27.97 1.37
C ARG A 154 13.60 26.49 1.75
N GLY A 155 12.72 25.75 1.07
CA GLY A 155 12.65 24.28 1.19
C GLY A 155 13.98 23.62 0.80
N ALA A 156 14.49 23.96 -0.38
CA ALA A 156 15.76 23.47 -0.89
C ALA A 156 16.96 23.86 -0.02
N LYS A 157 16.98 25.10 0.47
CA LYS A 157 18.02 25.59 1.37
C LYS A 157 18.09 24.81 2.68
N VAL A 158 16.96 24.36 3.22
CA VAL A 158 16.90 23.69 4.53
C VAL A 158 17.07 22.17 4.41
N SER A 159 16.42 21.54 3.44
CA SER A 159 16.31 20.08 3.36
C SER A 159 16.85 19.46 2.06
N GLY A 160 17.35 20.28 1.13
CA GLY A 160 17.75 19.85 -0.21
C GLY A 160 16.58 19.79 -1.20
N SER A 161 16.85 19.35 -2.44
CA SER A 161 15.83 19.26 -3.50
C SER A 161 14.60 18.46 -3.08
N ARG A 162 13.45 18.71 -3.71
CA ARG A 162 12.17 17.99 -3.47
C ARG A 162 11.58 18.18 -2.07
N PHE A 163 11.94 19.29 -1.44
CA PHE A 163 11.29 19.84 -0.26
C PHE A 163 10.79 21.27 -0.54
N TYR A 164 9.75 21.67 0.19
CA TYR A 164 9.08 22.94 0.04
C TYR A 164 8.51 23.38 1.38
N TYR A 165 8.21 24.66 1.50
CA TYR A 165 7.28 25.17 2.51
C TYR A 165 5.96 25.51 1.83
N LEU A 166 4.84 25.17 2.49
CA LEU A 166 3.57 25.86 2.26
C LEU A 166 3.44 26.98 3.28
N THR A 167 3.06 28.15 2.83
CA THR A 167 2.95 29.36 3.66
C THR A 167 1.62 30.05 3.43
N GLY A 168 1.18 30.87 4.39
CA GLY A 168 -0.02 31.69 4.26
C GLY A 168 -1.22 30.90 3.73
N VAL A 169 -1.70 31.28 2.55
CA VAL A 169 -2.86 30.64 1.91
C VAL A 169 -2.60 29.20 1.47
N GLY A 170 -1.36 28.83 1.14
CA GLY A 170 -0.98 27.45 0.79
C GLY A 170 -1.11 26.50 1.99
N ALA A 171 -0.65 26.94 3.16
CA ALA A 171 -0.79 26.15 4.39
C ALA A 171 -2.27 26.01 4.80
N LEU A 172 -3.07 27.07 4.64
CA LEU A 172 -4.51 26.99 4.87
C LEU A 172 -5.22 26.06 3.89
N LEU A 173 -4.80 26.04 2.61
CA LEU A 173 -5.35 25.14 1.60
C LEU A 173 -5.05 23.67 1.92
N GLU A 174 -3.84 23.33 2.36
CA GLU A 174 -3.51 21.97 2.82
C GLU A 174 -4.41 21.53 3.98
N LEU A 175 -4.54 22.35 5.02
CA LEU A 175 -5.42 22.05 6.14
C LEU A 175 -6.89 21.94 5.70
N ALA A 176 -7.33 22.74 4.75
CA ALA A 176 -8.68 22.68 4.20
C ALA A 176 -8.92 21.37 3.42
N LEU A 177 -7.97 20.95 2.59
CA LEU A 177 -8.03 19.70 1.85
C LEU A 177 -8.10 18.49 2.79
N VAL A 178 -7.25 18.45 3.81
CA VAL A 178 -7.26 17.37 4.82
C VAL A 178 -8.61 17.31 5.53
N ASN A 179 -9.12 18.45 6.01
CA ASN A 179 -10.38 18.49 6.74
C ASN A 179 -11.58 18.13 5.86
N ALA A 180 -11.61 18.59 4.60
CA ALA A 180 -12.68 18.27 3.66
C ALA A 180 -12.66 16.78 3.27
N ALA A 181 -11.48 16.20 3.01
CA ALA A 181 -11.34 14.78 2.72
C ALA A 181 -11.77 13.91 3.92
N ILE A 182 -11.33 14.24 5.13
CA ILE A 182 -11.76 13.54 6.36
C ILE A 182 -13.27 13.67 6.58
N ALA A 183 -13.85 14.84 6.31
CA ALA A 183 -15.29 15.04 6.42
C ALA A 183 -16.07 14.15 5.43
N GLN A 184 -15.66 14.12 4.16
CA GLN A 184 -16.26 13.22 3.16
C GLN A 184 -16.17 11.75 3.59
N ALA A 185 -15.00 11.30 4.05
CA ALA A 185 -14.82 9.93 4.52
C ALA A 185 -15.69 9.61 5.75
N THR A 186 -15.81 10.57 6.68
CA THR A 186 -16.65 10.40 7.87
C THR A 186 -18.13 10.30 7.50
N GLU A 187 -18.59 11.12 6.54
CA GLU A 187 -19.96 11.02 5.99
C GLU A 187 -20.20 9.67 5.31
N ALA A 188 -19.19 9.10 4.66
CA ALA A 188 -19.20 7.76 4.09
C ALA A 188 -19.10 6.62 5.14
N GLY A 189 -19.04 6.94 6.44
CA GLY A 189 -19.02 5.98 7.54
C GLY A 189 -17.63 5.45 7.91
N PHE A 190 -16.56 6.10 7.46
CA PHE A 190 -15.21 5.78 7.90
C PHE A 190 -14.93 6.36 9.30
N THR A 191 -14.16 5.63 10.10
CA THR A 191 -13.64 6.17 11.37
C THR A 191 -12.38 6.99 11.10
N PRO A 192 -12.35 8.30 11.42
CA PRO A 192 -11.17 9.13 11.21
C PRO A 192 -10.05 8.77 12.19
N MET A 193 -8.81 8.73 11.71
CA MET A 193 -7.62 8.37 12.48
C MET A 193 -6.43 9.28 12.15
N LEU A 194 -5.68 9.67 13.18
CA LEU A 194 -4.33 10.20 13.02
C LEU A 194 -3.36 9.04 13.23
N THR A 195 -2.61 8.67 12.20
CA THR A 195 -1.78 7.45 12.26
C THR A 195 -0.31 7.79 12.54
N PRO A 196 0.44 6.91 13.22
CA PRO A 196 1.88 7.07 13.37
C PRO A 196 2.58 7.10 12.01
N ALA A 197 3.52 8.03 11.82
CA ALA A 197 4.36 8.07 10.62
C ALA A 197 5.64 7.21 10.74
N LEU A 198 5.95 6.72 11.95
CA LEU A 198 7.02 5.77 12.23
C LEU A 198 6.43 4.42 12.62
N VAL A 199 6.86 3.36 11.96
CA VAL A 199 6.37 2.00 12.20
C VAL A 199 7.52 1.00 12.32
N ARG A 200 7.26 -0.10 13.03
CA ARG A 200 8.23 -1.20 13.18
C ARG A 200 8.33 -2.04 11.89
N PRO A 201 9.42 -2.80 11.69
CA PRO A 201 9.67 -3.57 10.46
C PRO A 201 8.50 -4.49 10.08
N ARG A 202 7.87 -5.12 11.08
CA ARG A 202 6.75 -6.03 10.88
C ARG A 202 5.55 -5.38 10.19
N ALA A 203 5.26 -4.11 10.47
CA ALA A 203 4.18 -3.40 9.79
C ALA A 203 4.52 -3.18 8.31
N MET A 204 5.72 -2.69 8.01
CA MET A 204 6.17 -2.45 6.63
C MET A 204 6.24 -3.74 5.80
N GLU A 205 6.84 -4.81 6.35
CA GLU A 205 6.93 -6.12 5.69
C GLU A 205 5.53 -6.71 5.45
N GLY A 206 4.63 -6.54 6.43
CA GLY A 206 3.27 -7.03 6.40
C GLY A 206 2.41 -6.42 5.30
N THR A 207 2.69 -5.18 4.91
CA THR A 207 2.05 -4.50 3.78
C THR A 207 2.73 -4.74 2.44
N GLY A 208 3.95 -5.31 2.41
CA GLY A 208 4.66 -5.63 1.17
C GLY A 208 5.67 -4.56 0.70
N PHE A 209 5.88 -3.49 1.47
CA PHE A 209 6.76 -2.38 1.10
C PHE A 209 8.26 -2.67 1.23
N LEU A 210 8.66 -3.67 2.03
CA LEU A 210 10.08 -4.09 2.13
C LEU A 210 10.52 -5.09 1.05
N GLY A 211 9.67 -5.35 0.05
CA GLY A 211 10.02 -6.09 -1.16
C GLY A 211 10.52 -5.15 -2.26
N GLN A 212 9.83 -5.12 -3.40
CA GLN A 212 10.18 -4.29 -4.56
C GLN A 212 10.30 -2.79 -4.24
N ALA A 213 9.50 -2.27 -3.31
CA ALA A 213 9.50 -0.85 -2.97
C ALA A 213 10.54 -0.48 -1.89
N ALA A 214 11.38 -1.41 -1.42
CA ALA A 214 12.26 -1.18 -0.28
C ALA A 214 13.24 -0.01 -0.48
N GLU A 215 13.73 0.18 -1.70
CA GLU A 215 14.64 1.29 -2.02
C GLU A 215 13.98 2.66 -1.86
N ASN A 216 12.64 2.73 -1.92
CA ASN A 216 11.87 3.96 -1.79
C ASN A 216 11.47 4.29 -0.34
N VAL A 217 11.83 3.45 0.63
CA VAL A 217 11.48 3.62 2.05
C VAL A 217 12.67 4.17 2.84
N TYR A 218 12.42 5.15 3.72
CA TYR A 218 13.42 5.59 4.70
C TYR A 218 13.44 4.65 5.93
N HIS A 219 14.63 4.15 6.28
CA HIS A 219 14.89 3.34 7.48
C HIS A 219 15.77 4.12 8.47
N LEU A 220 15.35 4.14 9.73
CA LEU A 220 16.09 4.72 10.85
C LEU A 220 16.83 3.57 11.55
N GLU A 221 18.00 3.22 11.04
CA GLU A 221 18.76 2.02 11.43
C GLU A 221 19.02 1.89 12.94
N LYS A 222 19.26 3.02 13.63
CA LYS A 222 19.61 3.03 15.06
C LYS A 222 18.45 2.60 15.96
N ASP A 223 17.23 2.88 15.55
CA ASP A 223 16.01 2.67 16.34
C ASP A 223 15.14 1.54 15.76
N ASP A 224 15.51 1.04 14.57
CA ASP A 224 14.79 0.04 13.79
C ASP A 224 13.32 0.44 13.52
N TYR A 225 13.14 1.66 13.02
CA TYR A 225 11.86 2.18 12.55
C TYR A 225 11.93 2.58 11.07
N TYR A 226 10.78 2.51 10.41
CA TYR A 226 10.61 3.01 9.05
C TYR A 226 9.67 4.21 9.05
N LEU A 227 9.97 5.20 8.21
CA LEU A 227 9.00 6.23 7.87
C LEU A 227 8.04 5.70 6.80
N VAL A 228 6.75 5.90 7.01
CA VAL A 228 5.71 5.38 6.10
C VAL A 228 5.56 6.28 4.89
N GLY A 229 5.39 5.68 3.69
CA GLY A 229 5.08 6.40 2.45
C GLY A 229 3.58 6.60 2.20
N THR A 230 2.74 6.13 3.13
CA THR A 230 1.28 6.14 3.10
C THR A 230 0.72 5.78 4.49
N SER A 231 -0.43 6.33 4.88
CA SER A 231 -1.16 5.91 6.09
C SER A 231 -1.70 4.48 5.98
N GLU A 232 -1.71 3.87 4.79
CA GLU A 232 -2.06 2.46 4.58
C GLU A 232 -1.29 1.51 5.50
N VAL A 233 0.01 1.75 5.72
CA VAL A 233 0.86 0.86 6.54
C VAL A 233 0.37 0.75 7.98
N PRO A 234 0.27 1.86 8.75
CA PRO A 234 -0.24 1.79 10.11
C PRO A 234 -1.71 1.38 10.16
N LEU A 235 -2.52 1.72 9.16
CA LEU A 235 -3.92 1.29 9.08
C LEU A 235 -4.04 -0.23 8.91
N ALA A 236 -3.30 -0.84 7.98
CA ALA A 236 -3.29 -2.28 7.75
C ALA A 236 -2.77 -3.05 8.97
N ALA A 237 -1.75 -2.52 9.64
CA ALA A 237 -1.15 -3.09 10.83
C ALA A 237 -1.98 -2.87 12.11
N TYR A 238 -3.05 -2.07 12.07
CA TYR A 238 -3.82 -1.69 13.25
C TYR A 238 -4.41 -2.90 13.98
N HIS A 239 -4.94 -3.87 13.23
CA HIS A 239 -5.48 -5.14 13.74
C HIS A 239 -4.50 -6.33 13.63
N MET A 240 -3.19 -6.08 13.57
CA MET A 240 -2.19 -7.14 13.47
C MET A 240 -2.35 -8.18 14.60
N ASP A 241 -2.26 -9.47 14.25
CA ASP A 241 -2.47 -10.63 15.14
C ASP A 241 -3.89 -10.82 15.70
N GLU A 242 -4.88 -10.04 15.25
CA GLU A 242 -6.25 -10.15 15.74
C GLU A 242 -7.12 -11.13 14.94
N ILE A 243 -8.17 -11.64 15.61
CA ILE A 243 -9.29 -12.32 14.98
C ILE A 243 -10.53 -11.45 15.17
N LEU A 244 -10.93 -10.76 14.10
CA LEU A 244 -12.07 -9.86 14.07
C LEU A 244 -13.39 -10.64 13.99
N ASP A 245 -14.47 -10.09 14.53
CA ASP A 245 -15.82 -10.63 14.37
C ASP A 245 -16.36 -10.26 12.98
N ALA A 246 -16.75 -11.26 12.18
CA ALA A 246 -17.28 -11.04 10.84
C ALA A 246 -18.50 -10.10 10.82
N ALA A 247 -19.30 -10.10 11.90
CA ALA A 247 -20.46 -9.22 12.03
C ALA A 247 -20.12 -7.72 12.11
N LYS A 248 -18.84 -7.36 12.32
CA LYS A 248 -18.37 -5.97 12.34
C LYS A 248 -17.81 -5.51 10.99
N LEU A 249 -17.71 -6.41 10.01
CA LEU A 249 -17.20 -6.07 8.68
C LEU A 249 -18.33 -5.44 7.82
N PRO A 250 -18.01 -4.49 6.92
CA PRO A 250 -16.69 -3.90 6.71
C PRO A 250 -16.31 -2.92 7.84
N MET A 251 -15.06 -2.99 8.29
CA MET A 251 -14.47 -1.97 9.18
C MET A 251 -13.68 -0.98 8.33
N ARG A 252 -14.06 0.30 8.38
CA ARG A 252 -13.56 1.36 7.51
C ARG A 252 -12.84 2.46 8.30
N TYR A 253 -11.66 2.84 7.86
CA TYR A 253 -10.80 3.84 8.51
C TYR A 253 -10.30 4.88 7.53
N ALA A 254 -10.34 6.16 7.93
CA ALA A 254 -9.77 7.26 7.18
C ALA A 254 -8.56 7.81 7.93
N GLY A 255 -7.35 7.44 7.51
CA GLY A 255 -6.10 7.82 8.16
C GLY A 255 -5.48 9.07 7.55
N PHE A 256 -5.00 9.97 8.41
CA PHE A 256 -4.11 11.05 8.03
C PHE A 256 -2.70 10.81 8.59
N SER A 257 -1.68 11.01 7.75
CA SER A 257 -0.29 11.15 8.20
C SER A 257 0.58 11.91 7.20
N PRO A 258 1.68 12.52 7.66
CA PRO A 258 2.80 12.81 6.79
C PRO A 258 3.36 11.51 6.21
N CYS A 259 3.68 11.53 4.93
CA CYS A 259 4.16 10.42 4.13
C CYS A 259 5.55 10.74 3.59
N PHE A 260 6.42 9.74 3.58
CA PHE A 260 7.83 9.89 3.23
C PHE A 260 8.25 8.90 2.15
N ARG A 261 8.86 9.40 1.07
CA ARG A 261 9.38 8.57 -0.02
C ARG A 261 10.78 9.03 -0.41
N ARG A 262 11.70 8.07 -0.58
CA ARG A 262 13.07 8.39 -1.03
C ARG A 262 13.09 8.83 -2.50
N GLU A 263 12.07 8.50 -3.27
CA GLU A 263 11.97 8.80 -4.70
C GLU A 263 13.23 8.39 -5.47
N ALA A 264 13.83 7.26 -5.08
CA ALA A 264 15.04 6.73 -5.67
C ALA A 264 14.76 6.33 -7.14
N GLY A 265 15.76 6.49 -8.01
CA GLY A 265 15.63 6.10 -9.42
C GLY A 265 14.84 7.05 -10.32
N THR A 266 14.21 8.10 -9.79
CA THR A 266 13.42 9.08 -10.57
C THR A 266 14.22 10.31 -11.04
N TYR A 267 15.54 10.16 -11.23
CA TYR A 267 16.44 11.26 -11.58
C TYR A 267 15.95 12.02 -12.83
N GLY A 268 15.73 13.32 -12.68
CA GLY A 268 15.31 14.21 -13.78
C GLY A 268 13.80 14.22 -14.10
N LYS A 269 12.98 13.33 -13.53
CA LYS A 269 11.51 13.36 -13.71
C LYS A 269 10.84 14.22 -12.65
N ASP A 270 9.92 15.10 -13.07
CA ASP A 270 9.05 15.93 -12.21
C ASP A 270 9.81 16.68 -11.10
N THR A 271 10.97 17.26 -11.43
CA THR A 271 11.88 17.88 -10.46
C THR A 271 11.46 19.29 -10.02
N ARG A 272 10.49 19.89 -10.70
CA ARG A 272 10.01 21.26 -10.45
C ARG A 272 8.72 21.22 -9.63
N GLY A 273 8.64 22.09 -8.62
CA GLY A 273 7.44 22.29 -7.80
C GLY A 273 7.24 21.21 -6.72
N ILE A 274 5.98 20.87 -6.46
CA ILE A 274 5.57 20.02 -5.31
C ILE A 274 4.89 18.71 -5.70
N PHE A 275 4.91 18.34 -6.99
CA PHE A 275 4.21 17.15 -7.49
C PHE A 275 4.86 15.82 -7.05
N ARG A 276 6.20 15.77 -7.06
CA ARG A 276 7.01 14.61 -6.62
C ARG A 276 8.02 15.07 -5.58
N VAL A 277 7.78 14.73 -4.31
CA VAL A 277 8.46 15.28 -3.14
C VAL A 277 8.82 14.19 -2.13
N HIS A 278 9.80 14.45 -1.27
CA HIS A 278 10.23 13.49 -0.24
C HIS A 278 9.25 13.36 0.92
N GLN A 279 8.52 14.43 1.21
CA GLN A 279 7.52 14.51 2.26
C GLN A 279 6.25 15.14 1.71
N PHE A 280 5.11 14.54 2.00
CA PHE A 280 3.79 15.06 1.65
C PHE A 280 2.74 14.54 2.63
N ASP A 281 1.63 15.26 2.78
CA ASP A 281 0.51 14.80 3.59
C ASP A 281 -0.52 14.05 2.72
N LYS A 282 -1.16 13.04 3.33
CA LYS A 282 -2.17 12.21 2.66
C LYS A 282 -3.32 11.85 3.59
N VAL A 283 -4.53 11.82 3.04
CA VAL A 283 -5.71 11.17 3.63
C VAL A 283 -5.98 9.87 2.88
N GLU A 284 -5.90 8.75 3.59
CA GLU A 284 -6.06 7.40 3.08
C GLU A 284 -7.35 6.76 3.61
N MET A 285 -8.12 6.14 2.73
CA MET A 285 -9.18 5.21 3.08
C MET A 285 -8.62 3.80 3.17
N PHE A 286 -9.03 3.04 4.19
CA PHE A 286 -8.66 1.64 4.36
C PHE A 286 -9.84 0.83 4.87
N SER A 287 -10.05 -0.35 4.28
CA SER A 287 -11.17 -1.23 4.62
C SER A 287 -10.67 -2.65 4.93
N TYR A 288 -11.14 -3.19 6.06
CA TYR A 288 -11.11 -4.63 6.34
C TYR A 288 -12.48 -5.21 6.00
N VAL A 289 -12.55 -6.19 5.10
CA VAL A 289 -13.83 -6.67 4.55
C VAL A 289 -13.89 -8.19 4.48
N ASP A 290 -15.12 -8.73 4.43
CA ASP A 290 -15.31 -10.13 4.05
C ASP A 290 -14.77 -10.34 2.63
N PRO A 291 -13.96 -11.37 2.36
CA PRO A 291 -13.47 -11.66 1.02
C PRO A 291 -14.57 -11.73 -0.07
N ALA A 292 -15.80 -12.10 0.28
CA ALA A 292 -16.92 -12.14 -0.65
C ALA A 292 -17.37 -10.74 -1.12
N ASP A 293 -17.08 -9.69 -0.34
CA ASP A 293 -17.46 -8.31 -0.61
C ASP A 293 -16.30 -7.45 -1.14
N ALA A 294 -15.09 -8.02 -1.31
CA ALA A 294 -13.89 -7.28 -1.66
C ALA A 294 -14.03 -6.48 -2.97
N GLU A 295 -14.54 -7.09 -4.04
CA GLU A 295 -14.73 -6.40 -5.32
C GLU A 295 -15.74 -5.24 -5.21
N ASN A 296 -16.84 -5.46 -4.48
CA ASN A 296 -17.84 -4.42 -4.25
C ASN A 296 -17.26 -3.25 -3.44
N GLU A 297 -16.41 -3.53 -2.45
CA GLU A 297 -15.73 -2.49 -1.68
C GLU A 297 -14.70 -1.74 -2.53
N HIS A 298 -13.99 -2.42 -3.43
CA HIS A 298 -13.03 -1.79 -4.35
C HIS A 298 -13.71 -0.74 -5.23
N GLN A 299 -14.86 -1.10 -5.80
CA GLN A 299 -15.68 -0.17 -6.58
C GLN A 299 -16.21 0.99 -5.74
N ARG A 300 -16.53 0.78 -4.45
CA ARG A 300 -16.94 1.86 -3.54
C ARG A 300 -15.80 2.83 -3.23
N LEU A 301 -14.59 2.33 -3.00
CA LEU A 301 -13.40 3.16 -2.81
C LEU A 301 -13.16 4.05 -4.03
N LEU A 302 -13.18 3.46 -5.22
CA LEU A 302 -13.09 4.22 -6.47
C LEU A 302 -14.20 5.27 -6.59
N GLU A 303 -15.43 4.94 -6.23
CA GLU A 303 -16.54 5.89 -6.27
C GLU A 303 -16.35 7.09 -5.32
N TRP A 304 -15.83 6.88 -4.10
CA TRP A 304 -15.50 7.99 -3.19
C TRP A 304 -14.36 8.86 -3.73
N GLU A 305 -13.36 8.27 -4.39
CA GLU A 305 -12.29 9.02 -5.05
C GLU A 305 -12.84 9.91 -6.19
N LYS A 306 -13.72 9.35 -7.04
CA LYS A 306 -14.38 10.11 -8.11
C LYS A 306 -15.26 11.24 -7.57
N GLN A 307 -16.00 11.00 -6.49
CA GLN A 307 -16.79 12.03 -5.81
C GLN A 307 -15.92 13.14 -5.27
N TRP A 308 -14.77 12.80 -4.69
CA TRP A 308 -13.81 13.80 -4.20
C TRP A 308 -13.29 14.69 -5.34
N LEU A 309 -12.80 14.09 -6.43
CA LEU A 309 -12.28 14.85 -7.56
C LEU A 309 -13.37 15.68 -8.28
N THR A 310 -14.60 15.16 -8.33
CA THR A 310 -15.77 15.88 -8.86
C THR A 310 -16.13 17.07 -7.95
N GLY A 311 -16.14 16.89 -6.63
CA GLY A 311 -16.41 17.96 -5.67
C GLY A 311 -15.33 19.05 -5.67
N LEU A 312 -14.10 18.68 -6.03
CA LEU A 312 -13.02 19.62 -6.31
C LEU A 312 -13.14 20.26 -7.69
N GLU A 313 -14.13 19.93 -8.51
CA GLU A 313 -14.33 20.49 -9.85
C GLU A 313 -13.10 20.30 -10.77
N LEU A 314 -12.47 19.12 -10.69
CA LEU A 314 -11.32 18.76 -11.53
C LEU A 314 -11.77 17.87 -12.70
N PRO A 315 -11.30 18.11 -13.94
CA PRO A 315 -11.43 17.13 -15.02
C PRO A 315 -10.42 16.00 -14.80
N PHE A 316 -10.89 14.75 -14.86
CA PHE A 316 -10.08 13.57 -14.59
C PHE A 316 -10.47 12.38 -15.47
N GLN A 317 -9.59 11.38 -15.53
CA GLN A 317 -9.86 10.07 -16.12
C GLN A 317 -9.65 8.98 -15.08
N VAL A 318 -10.32 7.84 -15.27
CA VAL A 318 -10.11 6.63 -14.47
C VAL A 318 -9.42 5.60 -15.34
N ILE A 319 -8.33 5.03 -14.83
CA ILE A 319 -7.55 4.01 -15.53
C ILE A 319 -7.56 2.69 -14.75
N ASP A 320 -7.58 1.56 -15.47
CA ASP A 320 -7.23 0.24 -14.94
C ASP A 320 -5.72 0.05 -15.11
N VAL A 321 -5.02 -0.10 -13.99
CA VAL A 321 -3.57 -0.08 -13.99
C VAL A 321 -3.00 -1.41 -14.44
N ALA A 322 -2.01 -1.34 -15.32
CA ALA A 322 -1.37 -2.52 -15.86
C ALA A 322 -0.60 -3.32 -14.80
N SER A 323 -0.45 -4.62 -15.03
CA SER A 323 0.13 -5.58 -14.10
C SER A 323 1.54 -5.24 -13.62
N GLY A 324 2.35 -4.60 -14.47
CA GLY A 324 3.71 -4.15 -14.13
C GLY A 324 3.77 -2.97 -13.15
N ASP A 325 2.67 -2.23 -12.97
CA ASP A 325 2.59 -1.05 -12.09
C ASP A 325 1.67 -1.24 -10.87
N LEU A 326 1.14 -2.45 -10.65
CA LEU A 326 0.30 -2.75 -9.48
C LEU A 326 1.04 -2.65 -8.13
N GLY A 327 2.38 -2.80 -8.13
CA GLY A 327 3.15 -3.03 -6.92
C GLY A 327 2.86 -4.41 -6.29
N SER A 328 3.53 -4.73 -5.18
CA SER A 328 3.55 -6.11 -4.66
C SER A 328 2.25 -6.55 -3.97
N SER A 329 1.43 -5.63 -3.46
CA SER A 329 0.27 -5.94 -2.60
C SER A 329 -1.06 -6.03 -3.35
N ALA A 330 -1.28 -5.18 -4.36
CA ALA A 330 -2.55 -5.09 -5.07
C ALA A 330 -2.74 -6.29 -6.01
N SER A 331 -3.94 -6.88 -6.02
CA SER A 331 -4.38 -7.78 -7.09
C SER A 331 -4.97 -7.02 -8.28
N ARG A 332 -5.60 -5.86 -8.01
CA ARG A 332 -6.09 -4.89 -9.01
C ARG A 332 -6.02 -3.47 -8.42
N LYS A 333 -5.73 -2.48 -9.27
CA LYS A 333 -5.61 -1.07 -8.90
C LYS A 333 -6.29 -0.20 -9.95
N PHE A 334 -7.05 0.79 -9.50
CA PHE A 334 -7.60 1.84 -10.35
C PHE A 334 -7.03 3.17 -9.91
N ASP A 335 -6.55 3.97 -10.86
CA ASP A 335 -6.05 5.31 -10.57
C ASP A 335 -7.01 6.35 -11.15
N CYS A 336 -7.30 7.40 -10.39
CA CYS A 336 -7.93 8.59 -10.95
C CYS A 336 -6.85 9.64 -11.21
N GLU A 337 -6.73 10.02 -12.48
CA GLU A 337 -5.72 10.96 -12.94
C GLU A 337 -6.39 12.28 -13.33
N ALA A 338 -6.00 13.39 -12.70
CA ALA A 338 -6.53 14.71 -13.05
C ALA A 338 -5.70 15.38 -14.14
N TRP A 339 -6.37 16.15 -14.99
CA TRP A 339 -5.72 16.92 -16.04
C TRP A 339 -4.85 18.03 -15.45
N ILE A 340 -3.61 18.15 -15.90
CA ILE A 340 -2.70 19.23 -15.50
C ILE A 340 -2.46 20.14 -16.72
N PRO A 341 -3.08 21.33 -16.79
CA PRO A 341 -3.07 22.21 -17.95
C PRO A 341 -1.69 22.48 -18.54
N THR A 342 -0.72 22.85 -17.71
CA THR A 342 0.61 23.22 -18.22
C THR A 342 1.44 22.03 -18.71
N GLN A 343 1.04 20.81 -18.33
CA GLN A 343 1.70 19.59 -18.78
C GLN A 343 1.01 18.96 -19.99
N GLY A 344 -0.22 19.37 -20.31
CA GLY A 344 -1.00 18.80 -21.41
C GLY A 344 -1.28 17.30 -21.26
N LYS A 345 -1.40 16.80 -20.02
CA LYS A 345 -1.67 15.39 -19.73
C LYS A 345 -2.38 15.19 -18.40
N TYR A 346 -3.02 14.03 -18.26
CA TYR A 346 -3.52 13.53 -16.98
C TYR A 346 -2.38 13.05 -16.09
N ARG A 347 -2.53 13.21 -14.78
CA ARG A 347 -1.58 12.77 -13.75
C ARG A 347 -2.30 12.16 -12.56
N GLU A 348 -1.83 11.02 -12.06
CA GLU A 348 -2.34 10.34 -10.86
C GLU A 348 -2.53 11.27 -9.65
N LEU A 349 -3.75 11.33 -9.12
CA LEU A 349 -4.10 12.00 -7.86
C LEU A 349 -4.57 11.02 -6.79
N THR A 350 -5.31 9.99 -7.19
CA THR A 350 -5.81 8.94 -6.30
C THR A 350 -5.56 7.56 -6.89
N SER A 351 -5.61 6.55 -6.03
CA SER A 351 -5.37 5.15 -6.37
C SER A 351 -6.17 4.29 -5.39
N ALA A 352 -7.05 3.45 -5.91
CA ALA A 352 -7.81 2.44 -5.15
C ALA A 352 -7.30 1.04 -5.47
N SER A 353 -6.87 0.30 -4.44
CA SER A 353 -6.34 -1.06 -4.56
C SER A 353 -7.17 -2.09 -3.79
N ASN A 354 -7.45 -3.21 -4.44
CA ASN A 354 -7.83 -4.44 -3.76
C ASN A 354 -6.56 -5.27 -3.47
N CYS A 355 -6.31 -5.61 -2.21
CA CYS A 355 -5.16 -6.43 -1.82
C CYS A 355 -5.55 -7.89 -1.51
N ASP A 356 -6.82 -8.26 -1.69
CA ASP A 356 -7.40 -9.53 -1.26
C ASP A 356 -6.89 -9.91 0.15
N GLY A 357 -6.57 -11.18 0.39
CA GLY A 357 -5.98 -11.63 1.64
C GLY A 357 -4.47 -11.38 1.78
N PHE A 358 -3.81 -10.64 0.88
CA PHE A 358 -2.34 -10.56 0.85
C PHE A 358 -1.77 -9.96 2.12
N GLN A 359 -2.24 -8.77 2.52
CA GLN A 359 -1.74 -8.07 3.70
C GLN A 359 -2.23 -8.76 4.98
N ALA A 360 -3.52 -9.13 5.02
CA ALA A 360 -4.11 -9.86 6.13
C ALA A 360 -3.33 -11.12 6.51
N ARG A 361 -2.86 -11.91 5.53
CA ARG A 361 -2.04 -13.11 5.78
C ARG A 361 -0.66 -12.79 6.36
N ARG A 362 0.00 -11.71 5.90
CA ARG A 362 1.35 -11.33 6.41
C ARG A 362 1.27 -10.71 7.80
N LEU A 363 0.17 -10.00 8.07
CA LEU A 363 -0.11 -9.34 9.35
C LEU A 363 -0.88 -10.22 10.34
N SER A 364 -1.18 -11.46 9.96
CA SER A 364 -1.96 -12.43 10.75
C SER A 364 -3.38 -11.95 11.15
N VAL A 365 -3.96 -11.04 10.37
CA VAL A 365 -5.34 -10.54 10.58
C VAL A 365 -6.33 -11.53 9.99
N ARG A 366 -7.28 -11.98 10.81
CA ARG A 366 -8.30 -12.96 10.42
C ARG A 366 -9.68 -12.48 10.82
N MET A 367 -10.70 -13.05 10.21
CA MET A 367 -12.09 -12.92 10.62
C MET A 367 -12.60 -14.26 11.18
N ARG A 368 -13.56 -14.17 12.10
CA ARG A 368 -14.33 -15.30 12.60
C ARG A 368 -15.76 -15.20 12.10
N ASP A 369 -16.17 -16.18 11.31
CA ASP A 369 -17.55 -16.41 10.91
C ASP A 369 -18.04 -17.72 11.56
N GLY A 370 -18.83 -17.56 12.63
CA GLY A 370 -19.22 -18.67 13.51
C GLY A 370 -18.01 -19.46 14.04
N LYS A 371 -17.84 -20.69 13.56
CA LYS A 371 -16.70 -21.57 13.93
C LYS A 371 -15.51 -21.46 12.98
N LYS A 372 -15.69 -20.85 11.81
CA LYS A 372 -14.65 -20.73 10.78
C LYS A 372 -13.77 -19.51 11.08
N VAL A 373 -12.46 -19.71 11.10
CA VAL A 373 -11.48 -18.62 11.17
C VAL A 373 -10.71 -18.62 9.86
N GLN A 374 -10.70 -17.49 9.17
CA GLN A 374 -10.06 -17.35 7.86
C GLN A 374 -9.45 -15.95 7.71
N PRO A 375 -8.45 -15.75 6.83
CA PRO A 375 -8.02 -14.41 6.44
C PRO A 375 -9.19 -13.62 5.84
N LEU A 376 -9.23 -12.33 6.14
CA LEU A 376 -10.14 -11.37 5.51
C LEU A 376 -9.47 -10.72 4.28
N ALA A 377 -10.21 -9.87 3.56
CA ALA A 377 -9.62 -9.03 2.51
C ALA A 377 -9.32 -7.61 3.03
N THR A 378 -8.26 -7.00 2.52
CA THR A 378 -7.93 -5.59 2.78
C THR A 378 -7.92 -4.78 1.51
N LEU A 379 -8.38 -3.54 1.61
CA LEU A 379 -8.42 -2.59 0.51
C LEU A 379 -7.97 -1.22 1.00
N ASN A 380 -7.41 -0.44 0.09
CA ASN A 380 -7.02 0.94 0.34
C ASN A 380 -7.42 1.85 -0.83
N GLY A 381 -7.60 3.13 -0.54
CA GLY A 381 -7.91 4.16 -1.52
C GLY A 381 -7.32 5.49 -1.08
N THR A 382 -6.62 6.18 -1.98
CA THR A 382 -6.11 7.53 -1.67
C THR A 382 -7.25 8.52 -1.82
N LEU A 383 -7.74 9.10 -0.72
CA LEU A 383 -8.77 10.13 -0.85
C LEU A 383 -8.16 11.48 -1.24
N CYS A 384 -7.06 11.89 -0.61
CA CYS A 384 -6.37 13.12 -0.98
C CYS A 384 -4.86 13.02 -0.76
N ALA A 385 -4.08 12.96 -1.84
CA ALA A 385 -2.65 13.27 -1.82
C ALA A 385 -2.48 14.79 -1.94
N VAL A 386 -2.18 15.46 -0.82
CA VAL A 386 -2.39 16.90 -0.69
C VAL A 386 -1.60 17.71 -1.72
N PRO A 387 -0.28 17.52 -1.92
CA PRO A 387 0.47 18.39 -2.83
C PRO A 387 0.04 18.24 -4.28
N ARG A 388 -0.26 17.02 -4.73
CA ARG A 388 -0.79 16.79 -6.09
C ARG A 388 -2.16 17.43 -6.28
N THR A 389 -2.99 17.40 -5.24
CA THR A 389 -4.30 18.05 -5.25
C THR A 389 -4.17 19.58 -5.30
N ILE A 390 -3.21 20.16 -4.55
CA ILE A 390 -2.87 21.59 -4.64
C ILE A 390 -2.44 21.94 -6.06
N VAL A 391 -1.54 21.17 -6.67
CA VAL A 391 -1.10 21.39 -8.07
C VAL A 391 -2.31 21.42 -9.01
N ALA A 392 -3.20 20.43 -8.92
CA ALA A 392 -4.37 20.35 -9.78
C ALA A 392 -5.33 21.52 -9.58
N ILE A 393 -5.59 21.95 -8.34
CA ILE A 393 -6.46 23.10 -8.02
C ILE A 393 -5.86 24.39 -8.56
N LEU A 394 -4.59 24.66 -8.27
CA LEU A 394 -3.92 25.89 -8.72
C LEU A 394 -3.99 26.01 -10.25
N GLU A 395 -3.64 24.95 -10.98
CA GLU A 395 -3.60 25.03 -12.43
C GLU A 395 -4.99 25.02 -13.10
N ASN A 396 -5.95 24.23 -12.59
CA ASN A 396 -7.28 24.14 -13.22
C ASN A 396 -8.21 25.30 -12.84
N HIS A 397 -8.01 25.96 -11.70
CA HIS A 397 -8.90 27.04 -11.23
C HIS A 397 -8.27 28.43 -11.27
N GLN A 398 -7.11 28.59 -11.91
CA GLN A 398 -6.49 29.89 -12.13
C GLN A 398 -7.34 30.82 -13.00
N LEU A 399 -7.28 32.11 -12.67
CA LEU A 399 -7.88 33.21 -13.40
C LEU A 399 -6.77 34.06 -14.06
N ALA A 400 -7.16 34.88 -15.05
CA ALA A 400 -6.22 35.65 -15.87
C ALA A 400 -5.33 36.64 -15.06
N ASP A 401 -5.80 37.08 -13.89
CA ASP A 401 -5.06 37.97 -12.99
C ASP A 401 -4.06 37.23 -12.07
N GLY A 402 -4.00 35.90 -12.16
CA GLY A 402 -3.15 35.04 -11.33
C GLY A 402 -3.80 34.63 -10.00
N SER A 403 -5.03 35.06 -9.73
CA SER A 403 -5.82 34.52 -8.62
C SER A 403 -6.33 33.11 -8.93
N VAL A 404 -6.70 32.35 -7.91
CA VAL A 404 -7.21 30.98 -8.05
C VAL A 404 -8.58 30.88 -7.39
N ARG A 405 -9.60 30.50 -8.17
CA ARG A 405 -10.94 30.25 -7.63
C ARG A 405 -10.92 29.03 -6.71
N VAL A 406 -11.56 29.14 -5.56
CA VAL A 406 -11.68 28.06 -4.58
C VAL A 406 -12.90 27.18 -4.90
N PRO A 407 -12.72 25.85 -5.08
CA PRO A 407 -13.83 24.90 -5.21
C PRO A 407 -14.83 25.04 -4.08
N GLU A 408 -16.13 24.92 -4.39
CA GLU A 408 -17.18 25.13 -3.40
C GLU A 408 -17.03 24.26 -2.15
N VAL A 409 -16.63 23.00 -2.33
CA VAL A 409 -16.42 22.03 -1.23
C VAL A 409 -15.34 22.48 -0.23
N LEU A 410 -14.38 23.31 -0.64
CA LEU A 410 -13.28 23.77 0.21
C LEU A 410 -13.57 25.08 0.93
N ARG A 411 -14.54 25.88 0.46
CA ARG A 411 -14.84 27.20 1.02
C ARG A 411 -15.16 27.16 2.53
N PRO A 412 -15.96 26.20 3.05
CA PRO A 412 -16.22 26.10 4.49
C PRO A 412 -14.95 25.95 5.34
N TYR A 413 -13.92 25.32 4.79
CA TYR A 413 -12.64 25.06 5.47
C TYR A 413 -11.60 26.16 5.26
N LEU A 414 -11.84 27.07 4.31
CA LEU A 414 -11.02 28.24 4.01
C LEU A 414 -11.64 29.55 4.52
N GLY A 415 -12.57 29.47 5.47
CA GLY A 415 -13.22 30.64 6.06
C GLY A 415 -14.17 31.37 5.10
N GLY A 416 -14.77 30.64 4.17
CA GLY A 416 -15.71 31.17 3.18
C GLY A 416 -15.05 31.87 1.99
N ARG A 417 -13.72 31.81 1.85
CA ARG A 417 -13.01 32.40 0.71
C ARG A 417 -13.45 31.76 -0.60
N GLU A 418 -13.78 32.60 -1.58
CA GLU A 418 -14.13 32.15 -2.93
C GLU A 418 -12.93 32.18 -3.89
N VAL A 419 -11.91 32.97 -3.56
CA VAL A 419 -10.72 33.19 -4.39
C VAL A 419 -9.47 33.29 -3.50
N LEU A 420 -8.36 32.76 -3.99
CA LEU A 420 -7.01 32.98 -3.45
C LEU A 420 -6.35 34.08 -4.29
N GLU A 421 -6.05 35.22 -3.67
CA GLU A 421 -5.55 36.41 -4.37
C GLU A 421 -4.02 36.48 -4.33
N PRO A 422 -3.35 36.96 -5.41
CA PRO A 422 -1.93 37.23 -5.39
C PRO A 422 -1.55 38.23 -4.30
N ILE A 423 -0.40 38.03 -3.66
CA ILE A 423 0.11 39.01 -2.70
C ILE A 423 0.44 40.31 -3.46
N SER A 424 -0.02 41.45 -2.94
CA SER A 424 0.37 42.75 -3.48
C SER A 424 1.89 42.90 -3.31
N LYS A 425 2.59 43.17 -4.42
CA LYS A 425 4.03 43.46 -4.40
C LYS A 425 4.34 44.80 -3.74
#